data_AF-A0A924M0U9-F1
#
_entry.id   AF-A0A924M0U9-F1
#
_cell.length_a   1.000
_cell.length_b   1.000
_cell.length_c   1.000
_cell.angle_alpha   90.00
_cell.angle_beta   90.00
_cell.angle_gamma   90.00
#
_symmetry.space_group_name_H-M   'P 1'
#
loop_
_entity.id
_entity.type
_entity.pdbx_description
1 polymer ?
#
loop_
_entity_poly.entity_id
_entity_poly.type
_entity_poly.pdbx_seq_one_letter_code
_entity_poly.pdbx_strand_id
1 'polypeptide(L)'
;IVVGGGPMFVQQAATSAVLVASLPGAGGAASIDRFVDTLIGGAAALILTLVVLPVRPLKLVRAATEPTIYELAGTFADIARGMRARDPQISLQALRRARTTGDLWAQLAVALDIGSQAARVAPARRREQHALGDIARSVEQLDYTIRNARVTARVALRLVETDSIRSPDLAPSIDFLGTAARELGAHINGDIDAAPRVRVAAEAAAYASARVTYDEHDLLITHLTGQIRSTVIDLFRATGMTRERALTVMLGAVERGRTAAGRE
;
A
#
# COMPACT_ATOMS: atom_id res chain seq x y z
N ILE A 1 -5.44 -19.53 17.66
CA ILE A 1 -6.56 -19.16 16.77
C ILE A 1 -7.07 -17.82 17.25
N VAL A 2 -6.69 -16.73 16.57
CA VAL A 2 -7.16 -15.38 16.88
C VAL A 2 -8.47 -15.19 16.13
N VAL A 3 -9.59 -15.26 16.84
CA VAL A 3 -10.91 -15.02 16.27
C VAL A 3 -11.08 -13.52 16.07
N GLY A 4 -11.22 -13.09 14.81
CA GLY A 4 -11.58 -11.72 14.46
C GLY A 4 -12.94 -11.33 15.06
N GLY A 5 -12.89 -10.62 16.18
CA GLY A 5 -14.05 -10.26 17.00
C GLY A 5 -14.80 -9.00 16.56
N GLY A 6 -14.90 -8.73 15.26
CA GLY A 6 -15.57 -7.51 14.77
C GLY A 6 -17.10 -7.63 14.69
N PRO A 7 -17.65 -8.52 13.83
CA PRO A 7 -19.10 -8.59 13.63
C PRO A 7 -19.79 -9.71 14.43
N MET A 8 -19.19 -10.90 14.48
CA MET A 8 -19.81 -12.09 15.08
C MET A 8 -19.93 -11.99 16.61
N PHE A 9 -18.92 -11.42 17.27
CA PHE A 9 -18.96 -11.15 18.71
C PHE A 9 -20.02 -10.11 19.07
N VAL A 10 -20.12 -9.04 18.28
CA VAL A 10 -21.14 -8.00 18.45
C VAL A 10 -22.54 -8.58 18.25
N GLN A 11 -22.71 -9.45 17.24
CA GLN A 11 -23.99 -10.09 16.96
C GLN A 11 -24.39 -11.09 18.03
N GLN A 12 -23.44 -11.89 18.55
CA GLN A 12 -23.69 -12.82 19.68
C GLN A 12 -23.98 -12.07 20.98
N ALA A 13 -23.26 -11.00 21.27
CA ALA A 13 -23.52 -10.14 22.43
C ALA A 13 -24.88 -9.45 22.32
N ALA A 14 -25.25 -8.94 21.14
CA ALA A 14 -26.55 -8.32 20.88
C ALA A 14 -27.69 -9.33 21.02
N THR A 15 -27.54 -10.55 20.49
CA THR A 15 -28.56 -11.61 20.59
C THR A 15 -28.74 -12.04 22.05
N SER A 16 -27.64 -12.16 22.80
CA SER A 16 -27.67 -12.50 24.23
C SER A 16 -28.30 -11.38 25.06
N ALA A 17 -28.01 -10.11 24.75
CA ALA A 17 -28.59 -8.96 25.43
C ALA A 17 -30.11 -8.86 25.18
N VAL A 18 -30.58 -9.14 23.96
CA VAL A 18 -32.02 -9.20 23.64
C VAL A 18 -32.69 -10.34 24.41
N LEU A 19 -32.07 -11.53 24.48
CA LEU A 19 -32.60 -12.67 25.24
C LEU A 19 -32.70 -12.38 26.75
N VAL A 20 -31.70 -11.71 27.32
CA VAL A 20 -31.73 -11.26 28.72
C VAL A 20 -32.82 -10.20 28.94
N ALA A 21 -33.00 -9.28 27.99
CA ALA A 21 -34.05 -8.26 28.03
C ALA A 21 -35.47 -8.84 27.86
N SER A 22 -35.61 -10.01 27.22
CA SER A 22 -36.90 -10.68 26.95
C SER A 22 -37.34 -11.71 28.00
N LEU A 23 -36.58 -11.90 29.09
CA LEU A 23 -36.97 -12.82 30.18
C LEU A 23 -38.25 -12.34 30.89
N PRO A 24 -39.36 -13.12 30.88
CA PRO A 24 -40.62 -12.73 31.52
C PRO A 24 -40.50 -12.89 33.04
N GLY A 25 -40.16 -11.79 33.72
CA GLY A 25 -40.11 -11.73 35.18
C GLY A 25 -40.01 -10.32 35.77
N ALA A 26 -40.04 -9.27 34.92
CA ALA A 26 -39.84 -7.90 35.35
C ALA A 26 -41.04 -7.03 34.95
N GLY A 27 -42.21 -7.35 35.53
CA GLY A 27 -43.37 -6.49 35.49
C GLY A 27 -43.18 -5.30 36.45
N GLY A 28 -43.06 -4.10 35.90
CA GLY A 28 -43.02 -2.84 36.66
C GLY A 28 -42.04 -1.81 36.08
N ALA A 29 -42.22 -0.53 36.45
CA ALA A 29 -41.38 0.63 36.04
C ALA A 29 -39.85 0.37 36.13
N ALA A 30 -39.44 -0.54 37.01
CA ALA A 30 -38.06 -1.00 37.17
C ALA A 30 -37.41 -1.62 35.92
N SER A 31 -38.17 -2.14 34.95
CA SER A 31 -37.62 -2.66 33.68
C SER A 31 -37.20 -1.56 32.70
N ILE A 32 -37.97 -0.47 32.66
CA ILE A 32 -37.66 0.68 31.79
C ILE A 32 -36.48 1.44 32.39
N ASP A 33 -36.45 1.64 33.70
CA ASP A 33 -35.34 2.29 34.39
C ASP A 33 -34.02 1.54 34.18
N ARG A 34 -34.03 0.20 34.27
CA ARG A 34 -32.83 -0.61 33.97
C ARG A 34 -32.37 -0.47 32.53
N PHE A 35 -33.28 -0.49 31.56
CA PHE A 35 -32.92 -0.31 30.15
C PHE A 35 -32.30 1.06 29.88
N VAL A 36 -32.84 2.11 30.49
CA VAL A 36 -32.31 3.47 30.43
C VAL A 36 -30.93 3.54 31.08
N ASP A 37 -30.73 2.92 32.24
CA ASP A 37 -29.42 2.83 32.90
C ASP A 37 -28.37 2.10 32.04
N THR A 38 -28.71 1.01 31.36
CA THR A 38 -27.77 0.33 30.44
C THR A 38 -27.45 1.19 29.22
N LEU A 39 -28.42 1.95 28.70
CA LEU A 39 -28.22 2.86 27.58
C LEU A 39 -27.30 4.02 27.97
N ILE A 40 -27.51 4.61 29.15
CA ILE A 40 -26.66 5.67 29.72
C ILE A 40 -25.28 5.13 30.01
N GLY A 41 -25.17 3.93 30.60
CA GLY A 41 -23.89 3.26 30.85
C GLY A 41 -23.12 2.99 29.56
N GLY A 42 -23.79 2.52 28.50
CA GLY A 42 -23.21 2.33 27.17
C GLY A 42 -22.78 3.64 26.50
N ALA A 43 -23.62 4.68 26.60
CA ALA A 43 -23.28 6.01 26.10
C ALA A 43 -22.12 6.64 26.88
N ALA A 44 -22.10 6.52 28.20
CA ALA A 44 -21.03 7.01 29.07
C ALA A 44 -19.72 6.24 28.81
N ALA A 45 -19.78 4.92 28.63
CA ALA A 45 -18.61 4.12 28.26
C ALA A 45 -18.10 4.48 26.85
N LEU A 46 -19.00 4.75 25.89
CA LEU A 46 -18.64 5.23 24.55
C LEU A 46 -17.97 6.62 24.63
N ILE A 47 -18.55 7.55 25.39
CA ILE A 47 -17.99 8.88 25.64
C ILE A 47 -16.63 8.76 26.32
N LEU A 48 -16.53 7.95 27.38
CA LEU A 48 -15.28 7.72 28.12
C LEU A 48 -14.21 7.14 27.19
N THR A 49 -14.55 6.15 26.37
CA THR A 49 -13.61 5.55 25.41
C THR A 49 -13.15 6.56 24.37
N LEU A 50 -14.08 7.36 23.81
CA LEU A 50 -13.77 8.39 22.82
C LEU A 50 -12.95 9.56 23.40
N VAL A 51 -13.11 9.86 24.69
CA VAL A 51 -12.44 10.98 25.38
C VAL A 51 -11.10 10.56 26.00
N VAL A 52 -11.03 9.39 26.64
CA VAL A 52 -9.85 8.90 27.39
C VAL A 52 -8.85 8.19 26.48
N LEU A 53 -9.32 7.46 25.45
CA LEU A 53 -8.49 6.78 24.47
C LEU A 53 -8.72 7.39 23.07
N PRO A 54 -8.27 8.62 22.81
CA PRO A 54 -8.40 9.22 21.50
C PRO A 54 -7.49 8.46 20.53
N VAL A 55 -8.02 7.45 19.86
CA VAL A 55 -7.40 6.83 18.68
C VAL A 55 -7.12 7.98 17.71
N ARG A 56 -5.86 8.17 17.34
CA ARG A 56 -5.45 9.15 16.33
C ARG A 56 -5.33 8.39 15.00
N PRO A 57 -6.41 8.28 14.21
CA PRO A 57 -6.49 7.31 13.12
C PRO A 57 -5.42 7.57 12.06
N LEU A 58 -5.18 8.84 11.71
CA LEU A 58 -4.10 9.22 10.79
C LEU A 58 -2.72 8.82 11.30
N LYS A 59 -2.45 8.96 12.60
CA LYS A 59 -1.16 8.59 13.21
C LYS A 59 -0.95 7.07 13.16
N LEU A 60 -2.00 6.30 13.42
CA LEU A 60 -1.96 4.83 13.35
C LEU A 60 -1.62 4.35 11.93
N VAL A 61 -2.31 4.87 10.92
CA VAL A 61 -2.07 4.48 9.52
C VAL A 61 -0.68 4.89 9.07
N ARG A 62 -0.28 6.14 9.32
CA ARG A 62 1.06 6.64 8.95
C ARG A 62 2.20 5.85 9.59
N ALA A 63 2.05 5.46 10.85
CA ALA A 63 3.02 4.62 11.54
C ALA A 63 3.16 3.21 10.92
N ALA A 64 2.09 2.65 10.36
CA ALA A 64 2.14 1.37 9.64
C ALA A 64 2.65 1.52 8.19
N THR A 65 2.46 2.69 7.58
CA THR A 65 2.96 2.99 6.22
C THR A 65 4.48 3.03 6.18
N GLU A 66 5.12 3.68 7.14
CA GLU A 66 6.57 3.90 7.17
C GLU A 66 7.40 2.61 6.97
N PRO A 67 7.25 1.55 7.80
CA PRO A 67 8.01 0.32 7.62
C PRO A 67 7.68 -0.38 6.30
N THR A 68 6.42 -0.31 5.83
CA THR A 68 5.99 -0.91 4.57
C THR A 68 6.70 -0.26 3.37
N ILE A 69 6.74 1.08 3.34
CA ILE A 69 7.41 1.84 2.28
C ILE A 69 8.93 1.65 2.34
N TYR A 70 9.51 1.64 3.53
CA TYR A 70 10.94 1.39 3.71
C TYR A 70 11.34 0.03 3.13
N GLU A 71 10.59 -1.03 3.45
CA GLU A 71 10.86 -2.38 2.93
C GLU A 71 10.64 -2.48 1.42
N LEU A 72 9.60 -1.85 0.88
CA LEU A 72 9.37 -1.85 -0.56
C LEU A 72 10.48 -1.12 -1.32
N ALA A 73 10.85 0.08 -0.88
CA ALA A 73 11.92 0.85 -1.51
C ALA A 73 13.27 0.15 -1.39
N GLY A 74 13.55 -0.45 -0.24
CA GLY A 74 14.74 -1.27 -0.01
C GLY A 74 14.77 -2.51 -0.91
N THR A 75 13.62 -3.16 -1.11
CA THR A 75 13.48 -4.28 -2.05
C THR A 75 13.85 -3.88 -3.48
N PHE A 76 13.34 -2.77 -3.99
CA PHE A 76 13.72 -2.29 -5.33
C PHE A 76 15.22 -1.96 -5.43
N ALA A 77 15.78 -1.29 -4.42
CA ALA A 77 17.21 -0.99 -4.38
C ALA A 77 18.08 -2.26 -4.35
N ASP A 78 17.67 -3.30 -3.60
CA ASP A 78 18.37 -4.57 -3.53
C ASP A 78 18.28 -5.37 -4.84
N ILE A 79 17.13 -5.32 -5.52
CA ILE A 79 16.98 -5.91 -6.87
C ILE A 79 17.96 -5.25 -7.83
N ALA A 80 17.96 -3.91 -7.91
CA ALA A 80 18.84 -3.16 -8.79
C ALA A 80 20.33 -3.41 -8.47
N ARG A 81 20.67 -3.48 -7.18
CA ARG A 81 22.02 -3.83 -6.70
C ARG A 81 22.44 -5.23 -7.14
N GLY A 82 21.58 -6.23 -7.01
CA GLY A 82 21.86 -7.61 -7.45
C GLY A 82 22.07 -7.72 -8.96
N MET A 83 21.26 -7.00 -9.73
CA MET A 83 21.43 -6.92 -11.18
C MET A 83 22.74 -6.23 -11.58
N ARG A 84 23.10 -5.11 -10.94
CA ARG A 84 24.36 -4.38 -11.19
C ARG A 84 25.59 -5.23 -10.85
N ALA A 85 25.54 -5.90 -9.70
CA ALA A 85 26.64 -6.75 -9.24
C ALA A 85 26.74 -8.08 -10.02
N ARG A 86 25.70 -8.44 -10.80
CA ARG A 86 25.53 -9.77 -11.40
C ARG A 86 25.73 -10.91 -10.39
N ASP A 87 25.26 -10.69 -9.16
CA ASP A 87 25.43 -11.61 -8.05
C ASP A 87 24.09 -12.32 -7.72
N PRO A 88 23.99 -13.65 -7.94
CA PRO A 88 22.79 -14.41 -7.61
C PRO A 88 22.44 -14.39 -6.13
N GLN A 89 23.43 -14.31 -5.22
CA GLN A 89 23.18 -14.27 -3.77
C GLN A 89 22.54 -12.96 -3.35
N ILE A 90 23.00 -11.83 -3.89
CA ILE A 90 22.37 -10.53 -3.66
C ILE A 90 20.94 -10.53 -4.20
N SER A 91 20.74 -11.04 -5.42
CA SER A 91 19.41 -11.12 -6.04
C SER A 91 18.45 -12.05 -5.27
N LEU A 92 18.96 -13.15 -4.73
CA LEU A 92 18.21 -14.08 -3.88
C LEU A 92 17.83 -13.43 -2.53
N GLN A 93 18.70 -12.63 -1.95
CA GLN A 93 18.37 -11.83 -0.75
C GLN A 93 17.27 -10.82 -1.05
N ALA A 94 17.33 -10.11 -2.19
CA ALA A 94 16.29 -9.19 -2.63
C ALA A 94 14.93 -9.91 -2.79
N LEU A 95 14.91 -11.11 -3.38
CA LEU A 95 13.69 -11.92 -3.50
C LEU A 95 13.16 -12.38 -2.14
N ARG A 96 14.03 -12.74 -1.18
CA ARG A 96 13.62 -13.08 0.19
C ARG A 96 12.98 -11.87 0.87
N ARG A 97 13.58 -10.69 0.75
CA ARG A 97 13.04 -9.42 1.26
C ARG A 97 11.66 -9.11 0.68
N ALA A 98 11.50 -9.24 -0.64
CA ALA A 98 10.22 -9.04 -1.32
C ALA A 98 9.11 -9.98 -0.80
N ARG A 99 9.46 -11.20 -0.39
CA ARG A 99 8.49 -12.18 0.14
C ARG A 99 7.99 -11.81 1.54
N THR A 100 8.84 -11.20 2.37
CA THR A 100 8.50 -10.81 3.74
C THR A 100 7.72 -9.49 3.81
N THR A 101 7.68 -8.69 2.75
CA THR A 101 6.89 -7.44 2.69
C THR A 101 5.38 -7.66 2.88
N GLY A 102 4.88 -8.89 2.65
CA GLY A 102 3.46 -9.22 2.78
C GLY A 102 2.90 -9.05 4.20
N ASP A 103 3.71 -9.30 5.23
CA ASP A 103 3.25 -9.18 6.63
C ASP A 103 3.09 -7.71 7.04
N LEU A 104 3.99 -6.84 6.59
CA LEU A 104 3.89 -5.40 6.80
C LEU A 104 2.68 -4.81 6.07
N TRP A 105 2.41 -5.30 4.86
CA TRP A 105 1.18 -4.97 4.14
C TRP A 105 -0.08 -5.34 4.93
N ALA A 106 -0.15 -6.56 5.46
CA ALA A 106 -1.30 -7.00 6.25
C ALA A 106 -1.52 -6.09 7.48
N GLN A 107 -0.44 -5.66 8.13
CA GLN A 107 -0.51 -4.71 9.25
C GLN A 107 -1.00 -3.33 8.81
N LEU A 108 -0.53 -2.80 7.67
CA LEU A 108 -1.01 -1.55 7.10
C LEU A 108 -2.50 -1.60 6.74
N ALA A 109 -2.96 -2.70 6.12
CA ALA A 109 -4.37 -2.89 5.79
C ALA A 109 -5.26 -2.90 7.04
N VAL A 110 -4.83 -3.60 8.10
CA VAL A 110 -5.53 -3.60 9.40
C VAL A 110 -5.54 -2.20 10.02
N ALA A 111 -4.41 -1.50 10.02
CA ALA A 111 -4.32 -0.12 10.54
C ALA A 111 -5.26 0.83 9.78
N LEU A 112 -5.36 0.68 8.47
CA LEU A 112 -6.26 1.47 7.62
C LEU A 112 -7.75 1.18 7.91
N ASP A 113 -8.11 -0.09 8.11
CA ASP A 113 -9.48 -0.47 8.50
C ASP A 113 -9.85 0.13 9.86
N ILE A 114 -9.01 -0.08 10.87
CA ILE A 114 -9.21 0.48 12.23
C ILE A 114 -9.30 2.01 12.17
N GLY A 115 -8.37 2.65 11.45
CA GLY A 115 -8.34 4.10 11.30
C GLY A 115 -9.60 4.65 10.62
N SER A 116 -10.07 3.98 9.56
CA SER A 116 -11.27 4.37 8.82
C SER A 116 -12.53 4.21 9.67
N GLN A 117 -12.65 3.12 10.42
CA GLN A 117 -13.77 2.91 11.34
C GLN A 117 -13.79 3.96 12.46
N ALA A 118 -12.64 4.22 13.08
CA ALA A 118 -12.52 5.24 14.13
C ALA A 118 -12.89 6.64 13.62
N ALA A 119 -12.52 6.98 12.38
CA ALA A 119 -12.87 8.27 11.79
C ALA A 119 -14.38 8.39 11.51
N ARG A 120 -15.07 7.31 11.13
CA ARG A 120 -16.52 7.31 10.81
C ARG A 120 -17.42 7.62 12.01
N VAL A 121 -17.04 7.22 13.21
CA VAL A 121 -17.89 7.32 14.41
C VAL A 121 -18.01 8.76 14.95
N ALA A 122 -17.10 9.67 14.58
CA ALA A 122 -17.06 11.03 15.12
C ALA A 122 -17.30 12.12 14.05
N PRO A 123 -18.44 12.86 14.10
CA PRO A 123 -18.72 13.97 13.18
C PRO A 123 -17.65 15.07 13.19
N ALA A 124 -16.98 15.28 14.33
CA ALA A 124 -15.88 16.23 14.48
C ALA A 124 -14.63 15.89 13.64
N ARG A 125 -14.57 14.70 13.04
CA ARG A 125 -13.39 14.17 12.33
C ARG A 125 -13.57 14.04 10.81
N ARG A 126 -14.54 14.73 10.20
CA ARG A 126 -14.78 14.68 8.74
C ARG A 126 -13.52 14.95 7.91
N ARG A 127 -12.66 15.89 8.32
CA ARG A 127 -11.38 16.15 7.64
C ARG A 127 -10.44 14.94 7.66
N GLU A 128 -10.36 14.23 8.79
CA GLU A 128 -9.57 13.00 8.90
C GLU A 128 -10.16 11.87 8.05
N GLN A 129 -11.49 11.79 7.92
CA GLN A 129 -12.16 10.83 7.03
C GLN A 129 -11.76 11.04 5.56
N HIS A 130 -11.74 12.30 5.08
CA HIS A 130 -11.30 12.61 3.72
C HIS A 130 -9.83 12.22 3.51
N ALA A 131 -8.95 12.62 4.43
CA ALA A 131 -7.52 12.28 4.35
C ALA A 131 -7.28 10.76 4.38
N LEU A 132 -8.02 10.01 5.19
CA LEU A 132 -7.96 8.54 5.21
C LEU A 132 -8.49 7.92 3.93
N GLY A 133 -9.54 8.50 3.33
CA GLY A 133 -10.04 8.08 2.03
C GLY A 133 -9.01 8.27 0.91
N ASP A 134 -8.22 9.35 0.98
CA ASP A 134 -7.14 9.59 0.03
C ASP A 134 -5.99 8.58 0.22
N ILE A 135 -5.57 8.38 1.48
CA ILE A 135 -4.56 7.37 1.84
C ILE A 135 -5.04 5.98 1.41
N ALA A 136 -6.31 5.63 1.61
CA ALA A 136 -6.84 4.33 1.23
C ALA A 136 -6.68 4.04 -0.27
N ARG A 137 -6.92 5.04 -1.13
CA ARG A 137 -6.70 4.92 -2.58
C ARG A 137 -5.22 4.75 -2.93
N SER A 138 -4.33 5.48 -2.25
CA SER A 138 -2.88 5.29 -2.43
C SER A 138 -2.42 3.90 -2.00
N VAL A 139 -2.95 3.41 -0.87
CA VAL A 139 -2.62 2.12 -0.28
C VAL A 139 -3.13 0.95 -1.12
N GLU A 140 -4.28 1.07 -1.78
CA GLU A 140 -4.74 0.08 -2.76
C GLU A 140 -3.74 -0.08 -3.92
N GLN A 141 -3.20 1.02 -4.44
CA GLN A 141 -2.20 0.97 -5.51
C GLN A 141 -0.83 0.48 -5.02
N LEU A 142 -0.51 0.73 -3.75
CA LEU A 142 0.66 0.19 -3.09
C LEU A 142 0.62 -1.34 -3.00
N ASP A 143 -0.53 -1.97 -2.79
CA ASP A 143 -0.68 -3.44 -2.80
C ASP A 143 -0.27 -4.04 -4.15
N TYR A 144 -0.74 -3.47 -5.27
CA TYR A 144 -0.29 -3.89 -6.60
C TYR A 144 1.23 -3.76 -6.77
N THR A 145 1.80 -2.65 -6.28
CA THR A 145 3.24 -2.41 -6.32
C THR A 145 4.04 -3.46 -5.52
N ILE A 146 3.58 -3.83 -4.31
CA ILE A 146 4.21 -4.86 -3.47
C ILE A 146 4.16 -6.23 -4.15
N ARG A 147 3.02 -6.58 -4.77
CA ARG A 147 2.88 -7.84 -5.52
C ARG A 147 3.83 -7.86 -6.72
N ASN A 148 3.91 -6.76 -7.46
CA ASN A 148 4.80 -6.65 -8.62
C ASN A 148 6.27 -6.69 -8.20
N ALA A 149 6.67 -6.12 -7.05
CA ALA A 149 8.04 -6.21 -6.54
C ALA A 149 8.53 -7.66 -6.38
N ARG A 150 7.66 -8.58 -5.94
CA ARG A 150 7.98 -10.02 -5.86
C ARG A 150 8.19 -10.65 -7.23
N VAL A 151 7.41 -10.26 -8.22
CA VAL A 151 7.55 -10.74 -9.61
C VAL A 151 8.86 -10.21 -10.20
N THR A 152 9.09 -8.90 -10.08
CA THR A 152 10.32 -8.21 -10.50
C THR A 152 11.56 -8.86 -9.89
N ALA A 153 11.58 -9.10 -8.57
CA ALA A 153 12.70 -9.77 -7.90
C ALA A 153 12.98 -11.17 -8.44
N ARG A 154 11.92 -11.95 -8.73
CA ARG A 154 12.06 -13.30 -9.30
C ARG A 154 12.65 -13.26 -10.71
N VAL A 155 12.17 -12.35 -11.56
CA VAL A 155 12.66 -12.21 -12.93
C VAL A 155 14.09 -11.69 -12.94
N ALA A 156 14.42 -10.72 -12.08
CA ALA A 156 15.77 -10.20 -11.92
C ALA A 156 16.75 -11.30 -11.47
N LEU A 157 16.38 -12.13 -10.49
CA LEU A 157 17.21 -13.27 -10.07
C LEU A 157 17.49 -14.21 -11.24
N ARG A 158 16.47 -14.56 -12.04
CA ARG A 158 16.65 -15.43 -13.20
C ARG A 158 17.60 -14.81 -14.23
N LEU A 159 17.43 -13.52 -14.54
CA LEU A 159 18.31 -12.80 -15.46
C LEU A 159 19.78 -12.80 -15.00
N VAL A 160 20.01 -12.73 -13.67
CA VAL A 160 21.35 -12.83 -13.09
C VAL A 160 21.87 -14.27 -13.16
N GLU A 161 21.06 -15.27 -12.79
CA GLU A 161 21.44 -16.70 -12.84
C GLU A 161 21.78 -17.17 -14.25
N THR A 162 21.10 -16.65 -15.28
CA THR A 162 21.33 -17.01 -16.68
C THR A 162 22.31 -16.06 -17.40
N ASP A 163 22.96 -15.15 -16.67
CA ASP A 163 23.81 -14.06 -17.21
C ASP A 163 23.19 -13.41 -18.47
N SER A 164 21.89 -13.11 -18.41
CA SER A 164 21.09 -12.59 -19.53
C SER A 164 20.83 -11.10 -19.43
N ILE A 165 21.50 -10.40 -18.50
CA ILE A 165 21.42 -8.94 -18.44
C ILE A 165 22.23 -8.36 -19.60
N ARG A 166 21.52 -7.74 -20.56
CA ARG A 166 22.11 -7.13 -21.77
C ARG A 166 22.10 -5.61 -21.76
N SER A 167 21.18 -4.98 -21.04
CA SER A 167 21.03 -3.52 -21.03
C SER A 167 21.47 -2.89 -19.70
N PRO A 168 22.27 -1.80 -19.73
CA PRO A 168 22.63 -1.05 -18.54
C PRO A 168 21.45 -0.28 -17.92
N ASP A 169 20.36 -0.05 -18.66
CA ASP A 169 19.21 0.74 -18.21
C ASP A 169 18.20 -0.05 -17.34
N LEU A 170 18.33 -1.38 -17.27
CA LEU A 170 17.44 -2.22 -16.48
C LEU A 170 17.54 -1.92 -14.98
N ALA A 171 18.73 -1.93 -14.40
CA ALA A 171 18.89 -1.67 -12.97
C ALA A 171 18.51 -0.22 -12.58
N PRO A 172 18.93 0.83 -13.31
CA PRO A 172 18.46 2.21 -13.10
C PRO A 172 16.94 2.35 -13.12
N SER A 173 16.24 1.67 -14.04
CA SER A 173 14.78 1.73 -14.10
C SER A 173 14.12 1.24 -12.80
N ILE A 174 14.70 0.22 -12.15
CA ILE A 174 14.22 -0.33 -10.88
C ILE A 174 14.63 0.57 -9.70
N ASP A 175 15.82 1.18 -9.71
CA ASP A 175 16.24 2.16 -8.70
C ASP A 175 15.29 3.38 -8.67
N PHE A 176 14.78 3.80 -9.84
CA PHE A 176 13.76 4.84 -9.93
C PHE A 176 12.41 4.40 -9.34
N LEU A 177 11.99 3.13 -9.46
CA LEU A 177 10.82 2.60 -8.74
C LEU A 177 11.00 2.69 -7.22
N GLY A 178 12.19 2.34 -6.72
CA GLY A 178 12.53 2.48 -5.29
C GLY A 178 12.47 3.93 -4.82
N THR A 179 12.90 4.87 -5.66
CA THR A 179 12.80 6.31 -5.38
C THR A 179 11.35 6.77 -5.35
N ALA A 180 10.54 6.40 -6.33
CA ALA A 180 9.12 6.71 -6.37
C ALA A 180 8.36 6.13 -5.17
N ALA A 181 8.70 4.91 -4.73
CA ALA A 181 8.10 4.30 -3.54
C ALA A 181 8.42 5.09 -2.26
N ARG A 182 9.66 5.57 -2.08
CA ARG A 182 10.01 6.44 -0.93
C ARG A 182 9.21 7.73 -0.94
N GLU A 183 9.12 8.38 -2.09
CA GLU A 183 8.34 9.60 -2.26
C GLU A 183 6.84 9.37 -2.00
N LEU A 184 6.33 8.17 -2.31
CA LEU A 184 4.95 7.80 -2.01
C LEU A 184 4.71 7.72 -0.49
N GLY A 185 5.71 7.28 0.28
CA GLY A 185 5.65 7.34 1.75
C GLY A 185 5.54 8.77 2.27
N ALA A 186 6.32 9.70 1.71
CA ALA A 186 6.20 11.13 2.05
C ALA A 186 4.81 11.68 1.70
N HIS A 187 4.27 11.31 0.54
CA HIS A 187 2.93 11.68 0.11
C HIS A 187 1.84 11.19 1.08
N ILE A 188 1.87 9.91 1.48
CA ILE A 188 0.93 9.33 2.45
C ILE A 188 1.05 10.01 3.84
N ASN A 189 2.26 10.44 4.19
CA ASN A 189 2.53 11.17 5.43
C ASN A 189 2.06 12.64 5.40
N GLY A 190 1.50 13.11 4.27
CA GLY A 190 0.88 14.41 4.12
C GLY A 190 1.80 15.49 3.57
N ASP A 191 2.94 15.12 2.98
CA ASP A 191 3.75 16.05 2.21
C ASP A 191 3.03 16.40 0.89
N ILE A 192 2.67 17.68 0.75
CA ILE A 192 1.95 18.22 -0.39
C ILE A 192 2.80 18.22 -1.69
N ASP A 193 4.12 18.27 -1.56
CA ASP A 193 5.06 18.35 -2.69
C ASP A 193 5.58 16.96 -3.10
N ALA A 194 5.27 15.92 -2.35
CA ALA A 194 5.71 14.56 -2.63
C ALA A 194 5.02 13.93 -3.85
N ALA A 195 3.75 14.26 -4.14
CA ALA A 195 3.05 13.69 -5.30
C ALA A 195 3.75 14.00 -6.64
N PRO A 196 4.16 15.25 -6.93
CA PRO A 196 5.04 15.53 -8.07
C PRO A 196 6.34 14.72 -8.08
N ARG A 197 6.99 14.54 -6.92
CA ARG A 197 8.24 13.77 -6.82
C ARG A 197 8.07 12.28 -7.13
N VAL A 198 6.98 11.67 -6.65
CA VAL A 198 6.60 10.30 -7.04
C VAL A 198 6.48 10.20 -8.56
N ARG A 199 5.79 11.15 -9.18
CA ARG A 199 5.54 11.16 -10.62
C ARG A 199 6.84 11.29 -11.41
N VAL A 200 7.72 12.21 -11.03
CA VAL A 200 9.02 12.39 -11.68
C VAL A 200 9.86 11.11 -11.61
N ALA A 201 9.94 10.47 -10.44
CA ALA A 201 10.69 9.22 -10.29
C ALA A 201 10.05 8.06 -11.08
N ALA A 202 8.72 7.95 -11.09
CA ALA A 202 8.02 6.94 -11.88
C ALA A 202 8.15 7.18 -13.41
N GLU A 203 8.14 8.43 -13.86
CA GLU A 203 8.45 8.79 -15.25
C GLU A 203 9.88 8.42 -15.62
N ALA A 204 10.86 8.65 -14.74
CA ALA A 204 12.25 8.26 -14.95
C ALA A 204 12.40 6.73 -15.07
N ALA A 205 11.66 5.95 -14.27
CA ALA A 205 11.61 4.49 -14.40
C ALA A 205 11.05 4.06 -15.76
N ALA A 206 9.94 4.65 -16.21
CA ALA A 206 9.36 4.36 -17.52
C ALA A 206 10.30 4.74 -18.67
N TYR A 207 10.92 5.91 -18.59
CA TYR A 207 11.91 6.39 -19.56
C TYR A 207 13.10 5.42 -19.67
N ALA A 208 13.72 5.04 -18.55
CA ALA A 208 14.83 4.09 -18.52
C ALA A 208 14.39 2.71 -19.06
N SER A 209 13.20 2.22 -18.69
CA SER A 209 12.66 0.95 -19.21
C SER A 209 12.47 0.93 -20.73
N ALA A 210 12.36 2.10 -21.36
CA ALA A 210 12.16 2.23 -22.80
C ALA A 210 13.47 2.28 -23.60
N ARG A 211 14.59 2.53 -22.92
CA ARG A 211 15.94 2.46 -23.48
C ARG A 211 16.55 1.06 -23.43
N VAL A 212 15.86 0.12 -22.78
CA VAL A 212 16.27 -1.28 -22.73
C VAL A 212 16.16 -1.88 -24.13
N THR A 213 17.31 -2.11 -24.77
CA THR A 213 17.40 -2.83 -26.04
C THR A 213 17.35 -4.34 -25.79
N TYR A 214 16.43 -5.03 -26.44
CA TYR A 214 16.33 -6.48 -26.45
C TYR A 214 15.70 -6.96 -27.75
N ASP A 215 16.03 -8.19 -28.15
CA ASP A 215 15.29 -8.91 -29.18
C ASP A 215 13.89 -9.21 -28.63
N GLU A 216 12.82 -9.02 -29.41
CA GLU A 216 11.44 -9.31 -28.99
C GLU A 216 11.27 -10.75 -28.46
N HIS A 217 12.18 -11.65 -28.82
CA HIS A 217 12.23 -13.03 -28.34
C HIS A 217 12.84 -13.19 -26.93
N ASP A 218 13.46 -12.15 -26.35
CA ASP A 218 13.91 -12.17 -24.96
C ASP A 218 12.73 -11.98 -24.01
N LEU A 219 12.08 -13.11 -23.71
CA LEU A 219 10.89 -13.16 -22.86
C LEU A 219 11.16 -12.65 -21.44
N LEU A 220 12.38 -12.81 -20.91
CA LEU A 220 12.70 -12.37 -19.54
C LEU A 220 12.84 -10.84 -19.47
N ILE A 221 13.55 -10.24 -20.42
CA ILE A 221 13.69 -8.77 -20.48
C ILE A 221 12.35 -8.12 -20.83
N THR A 222 11.59 -8.70 -21.77
CA THR A 222 10.24 -8.23 -22.11
C THR A 222 9.33 -8.24 -20.88
N HIS A 223 9.33 -9.35 -20.14
CA HIS A 223 8.53 -9.48 -18.93
C HIS A 223 8.96 -8.47 -17.86
N LEU A 224 10.25 -8.33 -17.58
CA LEU A 224 10.75 -7.38 -16.59
C LEU A 224 10.37 -5.94 -16.93
N THR A 225 10.54 -5.55 -18.20
CA THR A 225 10.16 -4.24 -18.71
C THR A 225 8.65 -3.98 -18.57
N GLY A 226 7.83 -4.99 -18.85
CA GLY A 226 6.38 -4.94 -18.59
C GLY A 226 6.04 -4.73 -17.12
N GLN A 227 6.72 -5.42 -16.20
CA GLN A 227 6.52 -5.26 -14.75
C GLN A 227 6.92 -3.86 -14.26
N ILE A 228 8.02 -3.30 -14.78
CA ILE A 228 8.43 -1.92 -14.47
C ILE A 228 7.33 -0.94 -14.88
N ARG A 229 6.84 -1.04 -16.12
CA ARG A 229 5.79 -0.14 -16.64
C ARG A 229 4.46 -0.30 -15.91
N SER A 230 4.08 -1.52 -15.51
CA SER A 230 2.91 -1.75 -14.66
C SER A 230 3.07 -1.05 -13.32
N THR A 231 4.24 -1.21 -12.68
CA THR A 231 4.53 -0.59 -11.39
C THR A 231 4.51 0.94 -11.49
N VAL A 232 4.99 1.52 -12.58
CA VAL A 232 4.90 2.96 -12.85
C VAL A 232 3.44 3.42 -12.88
N ILE A 233 2.54 2.69 -13.55
CA ILE A 233 1.12 3.02 -13.58
C ILE A 233 0.52 2.99 -12.17
N ASP A 234 0.84 1.97 -11.38
CA ASP A 234 0.34 1.85 -10.01
C ASP A 234 0.83 3.02 -9.14
N LEU A 235 2.11 3.40 -9.25
CA LEU A 235 2.68 4.56 -8.56
C LEU A 235 2.02 5.88 -8.97
N PHE A 236 1.73 6.10 -10.26
CA PHE A 236 0.98 7.27 -10.70
C PHE A 236 -0.42 7.31 -10.10
N ARG A 237 -1.14 6.18 -10.14
CA ARG A 237 -2.47 6.06 -9.58
C ARG A 237 -2.46 6.26 -8.06
N ALA A 238 -1.38 5.86 -7.38
CA ALA A 238 -1.21 6.08 -5.95
C ALA A 238 -1.16 7.58 -5.59
N THR A 239 -0.82 8.46 -6.53
CA THR A 239 -0.88 9.93 -6.38
C THR A 239 -2.22 10.55 -6.78
N GLY A 240 -3.26 9.72 -6.99
CA GLY A 240 -4.59 10.15 -7.39
C GLY A 240 -4.81 10.33 -8.90
N MET A 241 -3.87 9.90 -9.76
CA MET A 241 -4.13 9.92 -11.22
C MET A 241 -5.20 8.89 -11.61
N THR A 242 -6.02 9.26 -12.60
CA THR A 242 -6.86 8.27 -13.30
C THR A 242 -5.97 7.29 -14.08
N ARG A 243 -6.48 6.08 -14.30
CA ARG A 243 -5.76 5.06 -15.09
C ARG A 243 -5.41 5.56 -16.49
N GLU A 244 -6.34 6.25 -17.15
CA GLU A 244 -6.13 6.84 -18.48
C GLU A 244 -4.99 7.85 -18.46
N ARG A 245 -4.99 8.78 -17.49
CA ARG A 245 -3.92 9.79 -17.39
C ARG A 245 -2.57 9.14 -17.08
N ALA A 246 -2.54 8.17 -16.17
CA ALA A 246 -1.33 7.41 -15.83
C ALA A 246 -0.76 6.69 -17.06
N LEU A 247 -1.61 6.07 -17.88
CA LEU A 247 -1.21 5.43 -19.13
C LEU A 247 -0.62 6.44 -20.12
N THR A 248 -1.30 7.56 -20.35
CA THR A 248 -0.82 8.61 -21.26
C THR A 248 0.53 9.17 -20.85
N VAL A 249 0.73 9.44 -19.55
CA VAL A 249 2.01 9.94 -19.02
C VAL A 249 3.11 8.88 -19.17
N MET A 250 2.82 7.63 -18.82
CA MET A 250 3.77 6.52 -18.97
C MET A 250 4.19 6.33 -20.43
N LEU A 251 3.23 6.30 -21.36
CA LEU A 251 3.51 6.16 -22.80
C LEU A 251 4.34 7.33 -23.33
N GLY A 252 4.04 8.56 -22.90
CA GLY A 252 4.85 9.73 -23.25
C GLY A 252 6.30 9.62 -22.75
N ALA A 253 6.52 9.12 -21.53
CA ALA A 253 7.86 8.88 -21.01
C ALA A 253 8.59 7.77 -21.79
N VAL A 254 7.88 6.69 -22.14
CA VAL A 254 8.41 5.59 -22.95
C VAL A 254 8.83 6.08 -24.34
N GLU A 255 8.02 6.89 -25.00
CA GLU A 255 8.32 7.41 -26.34
C GLU A 255 9.57 8.29 -26.34
N ARG A 256 9.72 9.15 -25.32
CA ARG A 256 10.96 9.93 -25.11
C ARG A 256 12.17 9.04 -24.90
N GLY A 257 12.02 7.95 -24.14
CA GLY A 257 13.10 6.98 -23.89
C GLY A 257 13.54 6.25 -25.16
N ARG A 258 12.59 5.76 -25.96
CA ARG A 258 12.87 5.12 -27.26
C ARG A 258 13.58 6.06 -28.23
N THR A 259 13.09 7.30 -28.32
CA THR A 259 13.68 8.32 -29.19
C THR A 259 15.12 8.63 -28.80
N ALA A 260 15.43 8.64 -27.50
CA ALA A 260 16.79 8.85 -27.02
C ALA A 260 17.70 7.66 -27.34
N ALA A 261 17.23 6.42 -27.17
CA ALA A 261 17.99 5.22 -27.47
C ALA A 261 18.31 5.06 -28.97
N GLY A 262 17.41 5.49 -29.86
CA GLY A 262 17.65 5.45 -31.31
C GLY A 262 18.62 6.51 -31.84
N ARG A 263 19.12 7.43 -30.98
CA ARG A 263 20.10 8.47 -31.33
C ARG A 263 21.52 8.15 -30.85
N GLU A 264 21.69 7.07 -30.09
CA GLU A 264 22.98 6.57 -29.56
C GLU A 264 23.53 5.43 -30.41
#